data_AF-A0A3N5KAH1-F1
#
_entry.id   AF-A0A3N5KAH1-F1
#
_cell.length_a   1.000
_cell.length_b   1.000
_cell.length_c   1.000
_cell.angle_alpha   90.00
_cell.angle_beta   90.00
_cell.angle_gamma   90.00
#
_symmetry.space_group_name_H-M   'P 1'
#
loop_
_entity.id
_entity.type
_entity.pdbx_description
1 polymer ?
#
loop_
_entity_poly.entity_id
_entity_poly.type
_entity_poly.pdbx_seq_one_letter_code
_entity_poly.pdbx_strand_id
1 'polypeptide(L)'
;MNPPSASAATDRVCRTVTKTSRSNFAYAFLVLPKPKREALYAIYAFCRISDDVVDEAPSAAPGDMFAGLATPTERLRAWRGELDACFRGASRHPVMRRLAEVLKAIAIPRVYFDELLNGVEMDLAKTRYATFAELERYCYRVAGVVGLMCIEVFGYTRPETRCYAEHLGTAFQLTNILRDVG
;
A
#
# COMPACT_ATOMS: atom_id res chain seq x y z
N MET A 1 24.94 -23.27 -11.27
CA MET A 1 24.16 -22.47 -10.29
C MET A 1 23.16 -21.66 -11.07
N ASN A 2 21.87 -22.03 -11.02
CA ASN A 2 20.82 -21.22 -11.63
C ASN A 2 20.60 -19.97 -10.75
N PRO A 3 20.44 -18.77 -11.34
CA PRO A 3 20.04 -17.61 -10.57
C PRO A 3 18.68 -17.89 -9.91
N PRO A 4 18.44 -17.43 -8.66
CA PRO A 4 17.13 -17.57 -8.04
C PRO A 4 16.08 -16.91 -8.93
N SER A 5 14.96 -17.59 -9.18
CA SER A 5 13.83 -17.05 -9.96
C SER A 5 13.44 -15.67 -9.44
N ALA A 6 13.17 -14.72 -10.33
CA ALA A 6 12.91 -13.31 -10.04
C ALA A 6 11.86 -13.03 -8.93
N SER A 7 11.00 -14.00 -8.57
CA SER A 7 10.04 -13.88 -7.47
C SER A 7 10.67 -13.95 -6.07
N ALA A 8 11.76 -14.69 -5.86
CA ALA A 8 12.34 -14.87 -4.52
C ALA A 8 13.03 -13.59 -3.99
N ALA A 9 13.65 -12.81 -4.89
CA ALA A 9 14.28 -11.54 -4.55
C ALA A 9 13.25 -10.45 -4.25
N THR A 10 12.18 -10.37 -5.04
CA THR A 10 11.11 -9.39 -4.85
C THR A 10 10.25 -9.72 -3.61
N ASP A 11 10.03 -11.01 -3.32
CA ASP A 11 9.46 -11.48 -2.05
C ASP A 11 10.26 -11.00 -0.84
N ARG A 12 11.59 -11.14 -0.92
CA ARG A 12 12.48 -10.69 0.17
C ARG A 12 12.38 -9.18 0.38
N VAL A 13 12.32 -8.39 -0.69
CA VAL A 13 12.16 -6.93 -0.59
C VAL A 13 10.84 -6.57 0.09
N CYS A 14 9.71 -7.14 -0.34
CA CYS A 14 8.39 -6.85 0.25
C CYS A 14 8.33 -7.22 1.73
N ARG A 15 8.90 -8.39 2.09
CA ARG A 15 9.02 -8.82 3.48
C ARG A 15 9.89 -7.89 4.31
N THR A 16 11.02 -7.43 3.77
CA THR A 16 11.92 -6.50 4.46
C THR A 16 11.19 -5.20 4.75
N VAL A 17 10.59 -4.55 3.74
CA VAL A 17 9.82 -3.31 3.89
C VAL A 17 8.71 -3.47 4.94
N THR A 18 8.00 -4.61 4.91
CA THR A 18 6.92 -4.87 5.86
C THR A 18 7.42 -5.09 7.29
N LYS A 19 8.57 -5.75 7.48
CA LYS A 19 9.11 -6.03 8.81
C LYS A 19 9.78 -4.82 9.43
N THR A 20 10.38 -3.93 8.64
CA THR A 20 11.10 -2.75 9.14
C THR A 20 10.17 -1.60 9.50
N SER A 21 8.91 -1.61 9.04
CA SER A 21 7.94 -0.52 9.27
C SER A 21 7.42 -0.39 10.71
N ARG A 22 7.85 -1.26 11.64
CA ARG A 22 7.44 -1.29 13.07
C ARG A 22 5.92 -1.36 13.32
N SER A 23 5.12 -1.68 12.29
CA SER A 23 3.66 -1.77 12.42
C SER A 23 3.22 -3.14 12.95
N ASN A 24 2.22 -3.16 13.83
CA ASN A 24 1.56 -4.38 14.31
C ASN A 24 0.89 -5.19 13.19
N PHE A 25 0.71 -4.60 12.01
CA PHE A 25 0.08 -5.21 10.85
C PHE A 25 0.81 -6.47 10.37
N ALA A 26 2.16 -6.51 10.47
CA ALA A 26 2.95 -7.67 10.08
C ALA A 26 2.65 -8.92 10.94
N TYR A 27 2.28 -8.72 12.21
CA TYR A 27 1.94 -9.81 13.14
C TYR A 27 0.55 -10.40 12.87
N ALA A 28 -0.40 -9.58 12.40
CA ALA A 28 -1.76 -10.03 12.07
C ALA A 28 -1.79 -11.12 10.97
N PHE A 29 -0.72 -11.24 10.19
CA PHE A 29 -0.65 -12.16 9.04
C PHE A 29 0.09 -13.46 9.30
N LEU A 30 0.67 -13.65 10.49
CA LEU A 30 1.51 -14.82 10.77
C LEU A 30 0.74 -16.15 10.65
N VAL A 31 -0.56 -16.13 10.96
CA VAL A 31 -1.44 -17.31 10.92
C VAL A 31 -2.00 -17.63 9.52
N LEU A 32 -1.74 -16.78 8.51
CA LEU A 32 -2.28 -16.99 7.16
C LEU A 32 -1.49 -18.04 6.37
N PRO A 33 -2.15 -18.76 5.44
CA PRO A 33 -1.46 -19.58 4.44
C PRO A 33 -0.42 -18.76 3.68
N LYS A 34 0.73 -19.39 3.36
CA LYS A 34 1.88 -18.73 2.72
C LYS A 34 1.48 -17.85 1.51
N PRO A 35 0.66 -18.30 0.54
CA PRO A 35 0.32 -17.47 -0.63
C PRO A 35 -0.40 -16.16 -0.27
N LYS A 36 -1.36 -16.21 0.66
CA LYS A 36 -2.09 -15.02 1.12
C LYS A 36 -1.18 -14.08 1.89
N ARG A 37 -0.30 -14.62 2.73
CA ARG A 37 0.69 -13.83 3.48
C ARG A 37 1.66 -13.09 2.56
N GLU A 38 2.18 -13.74 1.51
CA GLU A 38 3.05 -13.06 0.54
C GLU A 38 2.31 -11.97 -0.24
N ALA A 39 1.05 -12.21 -0.62
CA ALA A 39 0.24 -11.20 -1.29
C ALA A 39 0.05 -9.94 -0.41
N LEU A 40 -0.20 -10.13 0.88
CA LEU A 40 -0.33 -9.02 1.83
C LEU A 40 0.99 -8.29 2.07
N TYR A 41 2.13 -8.98 2.04
CA TYR A 41 3.43 -8.30 2.08
C TYR A 41 3.65 -7.39 0.87
N ALA A 42 3.21 -7.80 -0.32
CA ALA A 42 3.29 -6.96 -1.52
C ALA A 42 2.38 -5.72 -1.40
N ILE A 43 1.13 -5.91 -0.96
CA ILE A 43 0.18 -4.81 -0.74
C ILE A 43 0.70 -3.84 0.32
N TYR A 44 1.16 -4.36 1.46
CA TYR A 44 1.68 -3.52 2.54
C TYR A 44 2.93 -2.75 2.11
N ALA A 45 3.85 -3.40 1.39
CA ALA A 45 5.02 -2.73 0.85
C ALA A 45 4.64 -1.62 -0.14
N PHE A 46 3.60 -1.82 -0.96
CA PHE A 46 3.06 -0.77 -1.81
C PHE A 46 2.52 0.41 -0.99
N CYS A 47 1.71 0.16 0.05
CA CYS A 47 1.20 1.23 0.91
C CYS A 47 2.34 2.01 1.57
N ARG A 48 3.29 1.29 2.20
CA ARG A 48 4.41 1.91 2.91
C ARG A 48 5.27 2.81 2.02
N ILE A 49 5.56 2.35 0.80
CA ILE A 49 6.33 3.16 -0.16
C ILE A 49 5.51 4.35 -0.65
N SER A 50 4.19 4.22 -0.75
CA SER A 50 3.33 5.34 -1.11
C SER A 50 3.41 6.46 -0.07
N ASP A 51 3.43 6.12 1.22
CA ASP A 51 3.67 7.09 2.30
C ASP A 51 5.07 7.71 2.20
N ASP A 52 6.12 6.88 2.04
CA ASP A 52 7.51 7.35 1.90
C ASP A 52 7.73 8.31 0.72
N VAL A 53 6.94 8.16 -0.34
CA VAL A 53 7.06 8.99 -1.54
C VAL A 53 6.68 10.45 -1.27
N VAL A 54 5.73 10.70 -0.35
CA VAL A 54 5.32 12.05 0.03
C VAL A 54 6.03 12.58 1.28
N ASP A 55 6.57 11.68 2.11
CA ASP A 55 7.41 12.05 3.24
C ASP A 55 8.76 12.64 2.80
N GLU A 56 9.39 13.45 3.67
CA GLU A 56 10.75 13.98 3.48
C GLU A 56 11.85 12.97 3.85
N ALA A 57 11.48 11.82 4.41
CA ALA A 57 12.40 10.80 4.88
C ALA A 57 12.99 9.96 3.72
N PRO A 58 14.19 9.38 3.88
CA PRO A 58 14.75 8.47 2.88
C PRO A 58 13.83 7.26 2.67
N SER A 59 13.55 6.92 1.41
CA SER A 59 12.70 5.78 1.01
C SER A 59 13.11 4.48 1.72
N ALA A 60 12.14 3.74 2.28
CA ALA A 60 12.41 2.46 2.94
C ALA A 60 12.77 1.31 1.95
N ALA A 61 12.71 1.56 0.64
CA ALA A 61 13.03 0.57 -0.38
C ALA A 61 14.53 0.57 -0.73
N PRO A 62 15.21 -0.60 -0.71
CA PRO A 62 16.59 -0.71 -1.20
C PRO A 62 16.67 -0.36 -2.69
N GLY A 63 17.55 0.57 -3.05
CA GLY A 63 17.73 1.02 -4.44
C GLY A 63 16.67 2.04 -4.87
N ASP A 64 16.45 3.05 -4.03
CA ASP A 64 15.47 4.11 -4.23
C ASP A 64 15.54 4.71 -5.65
N MET A 65 14.62 4.26 -6.49
CA MET A 65 14.51 4.67 -7.89
C MET A 65 14.12 6.14 -8.03
N PHE A 66 13.70 6.77 -6.93
CA PHE A 66 13.21 8.14 -6.87
C PHE A 66 14.15 9.10 -6.13
N ALA A 67 15.30 8.63 -5.65
CA ALA A 67 16.28 9.44 -4.91
C ALA A 67 16.80 10.67 -5.70
N GLY A 68 16.70 10.66 -7.03
CA GLY A 68 17.06 11.78 -7.90
C GLY A 68 15.94 12.79 -8.18
N LEU A 69 14.74 12.58 -7.64
CA LEU A 69 13.58 13.47 -7.83
C LEU A 69 13.48 14.45 -6.67
N ALA A 70 13.49 15.74 -6.99
CA ALA A 70 13.67 16.81 -6.01
C ALA A 70 12.44 17.03 -5.13
N THR A 71 11.23 16.75 -5.62
CA THR A 71 9.99 17.07 -4.91
C THR A 71 9.12 15.83 -4.62
N PRO A 72 8.36 15.84 -3.51
CA PRO A 72 7.33 14.83 -3.23
C PRO A 72 6.35 14.61 -4.39
N THR A 73 5.93 15.69 -5.06
CA THR A 73 5.03 15.66 -6.22
C THR A 73 5.63 14.90 -7.41
N GLU A 74 6.92 15.09 -7.70
CA GLU A 74 7.61 14.36 -8.77
C GLU A 74 7.74 12.87 -8.43
N ARG A 75 8.09 12.55 -7.17
CA ARG A 75 8.15 11.17 -6.69
C ARG A 75 6.78 10.49 -6.82
N LEU A 76 5.70 11.16 -6.41
CA LEU A 76 4.34 10.63 -6.51
C LEU A 76 3.92 10.41 -7.97
N ARG A 77 4.25 11.34 -8.87
CA ARG A 77 4.01 11.16 -10.31
C ARG A 77 4.74 9.94 -10.85
N ALA A 78 6.02 9.77 -10.49
CA ALA A 78 6.80 8.61 -10.92
C ALA A 78 6.24 7.30 -10.36
N TRP A 79 5.77 7.31 -9.11
CA TRP A 79 5.14 6.15 -8.47
C TRP A 79 3.81 5.76 -9.12
N ARG A 80 2.96 6.74 -9.48
CA ARG A 80 1.77 6.49 -10.31
C ARG A 80 2.14 5.86 -11.67
N GLY A 81 3.24 6.31 -12.28
CA GLY A 81 3.77 5.71 -13.50
C GLY A 81 4.19 4.24 -13.35
N GLU A 82 4.76 3.88 -12.19
CA GLU A 82 5.07 2.48 -11.86
C GLU A 82 3.81 1.65 -11.58
N LEU A 83 2.76 2.22 -10.97
CA LEU A 83 1.46 1.55 -10.82
C LEU A 83 0.86 1.24 -12.20
N ASP A 84 0.90 2.21 -13.11
CA ASP A 84 0.50 2.03 -14.51
C ASP A 84 1.28 0.90 -15.20
N ALA A 85 2.61 0.89 -15.02
CA ALA A 85 3.46 -0.16 -15.56
C ALA A 85 3.20 -1.53 -14.89
N CYS A 86 2.85 -1.56 -13.60
CA CYS A 86 2.49 -2.76 -12.85
C CYS A 86 1.27 -3.44 -13.46
N PHE A 87 0.18 -2.69 -13.71
CA PHE A 87 -1.02 -3.23 -14.35
C PHE A 87 -0.81 -3.65 -15.81
N ARG A 88 0.23 -3.13 -16.48
CA ARG A 88 0.68 -3.61 -17.81
C ARG A 88 1.72 -4.74 -17.75
N GLY A 89 2.17 -5.15 -16.57
CA GLY A 89 3.23 -6.16 -16.39
C GLY A 89 4.63 -5.71 -16.80
N ALA A 90 4.89 -4.41 -16.85
CA ALA A 90 6.13 -3.79 -17.34
C ALA A 90 6.87 -2.93 -16.29
N SER A 91 6.44 -2.96 -15.02
CA SER A 91 7.08 -2.20 -13.95
C SER A 91 8.53 -2.63 -13.72
N ARG A 92 9.38 -1.66 -13.39
CA ARG A 92 10.79 -1.88 -13.06
C ARG A 92 11.02 -1.96 -11.56
N HIS A 93 10.15 -1.33 -10.77
CA HIS A 93 10.27 -1.30 -9.33
C HIS A 93 10.01 -2.70 -8.70
N PRO A 94 10.88 -3.22 -7.81
CA PRO A 94 10.77 -4.58 -7.28
C PRO A 94 9.43 -4.91 -6.60
N VAL A 95 8.90 -3.97 -5.79
CA VAL A 95 7.61 -4.15 -5.11
C VAL A 95 6.45 -4.18 -6.10
N MET A 96 6.49 -3.33 -7.13
CA MET A 96 5.45 -3.25 -8.15
C MET A 96 5.48 -4.47 -9.08
N ARG A 97 6.67 -4.99 -9.40
CA ARG A 97 6.81 -6.28 -10.08
C ARG A 97 6.17 -7.42 -9.28
N ARG A 98 6.39 -7.46 -7.97
CA ARG A 98 5.75 -8.46 -7.11
C ARG A 98 4.24 -8.26 -7.04
N LEU A 99 3.79 -7.02 -6.91
CA LEU A 99 2.37 -6.69 -6.93
C LEU A 99 1.72 -7.15 -8.24
N ALA A 100 2.37 -6.96 -9.40
CA ALA A 100 1.87 -7.45 -10.68
C ALA A 100 1.71 -8.99 -10.71
N GLU A 101 2.60 -9.74 -10.05
CA GLU A 101 2.44 -11.20 -9.89
C GLU A 101 1.24 -11.55 -9.01
N VAL A 102 1.02 -10.81 -7.92
CA VAL A 102 -0.16 -10.97 -7.05
C VAL A 102 -1.46 -10.69 -7.80
N LEU A 103 -1.49 -9.60 -8.58
CA LEU A 103 -2.66 -9.17 -9.34
C LEU A 103 -3.05 -10.15 -10.46
N LYS A 104 -2.14 -11.01 -10.93
CA LYS A 104 -2.47 -12.11 -11.84
C LYS A 104 -3.27 -13.23 -11.18
N ALA A 105 -3.07 -13.43 -9.87
CA ALA A 105 -3.70 -14.50 -9.10
C ALA A 105 -4.94 -14.02 -8.32
N ILE A 106 -4.98 -12.75 -7.94
CA ILE A 106 -6.01 -12.15 -7.09
C ILE A 106 -6.49 -10.87 -7.77
N ALA A 107 -7.76 -10.83 -8.16
CA ALA A 107 -8.35 -9.69 -8.86
C ALA A 107 -8.65 -8.55 -7.88
N ILE A 108 -7.63 -7.77 -7.53
CA ILE A 108 -7.81 -6.56 -6.72
C ILE A 108 -8.13 -5.38 -7.66
N PRO A 109 -9.27 -4.69 -7.48
CA PRO A 109 -9.62 -3.55 -8.31
C PRO A 109 -8.57 -2.44 -8.28
N ARG A 110 -8.15 -1.99 -9.47
CA ARG A 110 -7.19 -0.90 -9.64
C ARG A 110 -7.59 0.37 -8.89
N VAL A 111 -8.90 0.68 -8.87
CA VAL A 111 -9.44 1.86 -8.21
C VAL A 111 -9.03 2.00 -6.74
N TYR A 112 -8.80 0.89 -6.02
CA TYR A 112 -8.35 0.96 -4.63
C TYR A 112 -6.91 1.47 -4.50
N PHE A 113 -6.04 1.13 -5.44
CA PHE A 113 -4.66 1.64 -5.49
C PHE A 113 -4.65 3.11 -5.90
N ASP A 114 -5.47 3.49 -6.89
CA ASP A 114 -5.57 4.88 -7.33
C ASP A 114 -6.14 5.78 -6.22
N GLU A 115 -7.17 5.32 -5.48
CA GLU A 115 -7.71 6.05 -4.33
C GLU A 115 -6.72 6.18 -3.17
N LEU A 116 -5.89 5.14 -2.91
CA LEU A 116 -4.81 5.25 -1.94
C LEU A 116 -3.84 6.38 -2.32
N LEU A 117 -3.38 6.40 -3.57
CA LEU A 117 -2.48 7.45 -4.05
C LEU A 117 -3.15 8.83 -4.06
N ASN A 118 -4.46 8.90 -4.29
CA ASN A 118 -5.24 10.14 -4.13
C ASN A 118 -5.30 10.59 -2.67
N GLY A 119 -5.30 9.67 -1.70
CA GLY A 119 -5.21 9.97 -0.27
C GLY A 119 -3.85 10.50 0.13
N VAL A 120 -2.80 9.79 -0.30
CA VAL A 120 -1.39 10.19 -0.11
C VAL A 120 -1.11 11.57 -0.72
N GLU A 121 -1.69 11.89 -1.89
CA GLU A 121 -1.59 13.22 -2.50
C GLU A 121 -2.23 14.33 -1.66
N MET A 122 -3.26 14.03 -0.87
CA MET A 122 -3.91 15.03 0.00
C MET A 122 -2.94 15.54 1.07
N ASP A 123 -2.00 14.72 1.53
CA ASP A 123 -1.01 15.08 2.55
C ASP A 123 -0.03 16.15 2.04
N LEU A 124 0.14 16.29 0.73
CA LEU A 124 0.97 17.36 0.12
C LEU A 124 0.34 18.75 0.20
N ALA A 125 -0.99 18.84 0.39
CA ALA A 125 -1.72 20.10 0.26
C ALA A 125 -2.58 20.43 1.48
N LYS A 126 -3.00 19.44 2.28
CA LYS A 126 -3.92 19.64 3.40
C LYS A 126 -3.24 19.38 4.74
N THR A 127 -3.24 20.41 5.59
CA THR A 127 -2.81 20.31 7.00
C THR A 127 -3.98 20.28 7.99
N ARG A 128 -5.20 20.60 7.55
CA ARG A 128 -6.41 20.58 8.38
C ARG A 128 -7.65 20.25 7.56
N TYR A 129 -8.52 19.44 8.15
CA TYR A 129 -9.84 19.11 7.60
C TYR A 129 -10.91 20.01 8.22
N ALA A 130 -11.76 20.61 7.38
CA ALA A 130 -12.76 21.58 7.84
C ALA A 130 -14.00 20.91 8.44
N THR A 131 -14.32 19.70 7.98
CA THR A 131 -15.49 18.93 8.43
C THR A 131 -15.11 17.48 8.67
N PHE A 132 -15.92 16.78 9.48
CA PHE A 132 -15.74 15.35 9.68
C PHE A 132 -15.88 14.56 8.38
N ALA A 133 -16.77 14.97 7.46
CA ALA A 133 -16.93 14.31 6.16
C ALA A 133 -15.65 14.40 5.28
N GLU A 134 -14.91 15.51 5.37
CA GLU A 134 -13.61 15.60 4.69
C GLU A 134 -12.56 14.69 5.33
N LEU A 135 -12.53 14.63 6.66
CA LEU A 135 -11.65 13.73 7.41
C LEU A 135 -11.97 12.26 7.14
N GLU A 136 -13.25 11.91 7.09
CA GLU A 136 -13.72 10.55 6.78
C GLU A 136 -13.32 10.15 5.37
N ARG A 137 -13.47 11.05 4.37
CA ARG A 137 -12.98 10.80 3.00
C ARG A 137 -11.47 10.56 2.96
N TYR A 138 -10.71 11.31 3.73
CA TYR A 138 -9.27 11.07 3.87
C TYR A 138 -9.00 9.67 4.45
N CYS A 139 -9.65 9.32 5.57
CA CYS A 139 -9.50 8.02 6.21
C CYS A 139 -9.90 6.84 5.30
N TYR A 140 -10.97 6.99 4.51
CA TYR A 140 -11.36 6.04 3.48
C TYR A 140 -10.21 5.81 2.49
N ARG A 141 -9.59 6.88 1.98
CA ARG A 141 -8.51 6.80 1.00
C ARG A 141 -7.23 6.21 1.56
N VAL A 142 -6.80 6.60 2.74
CA VAL A 142 -5.50 6.14 3.28
C VAL A 142 -5.57 4.81 4.02
N ALA A 143 -6.76 4.35 4.43
CA ALA A 143 -6.91 3.12 5.19
C ALA A 143 -8.13 2.25 4.80
N GLY A 144 -9.28 2.84 4.51
CA GLY A 144 -10.48 2.10 4.08
C GLY A 144 -10.23 1.23 2.85
N VAL A 145 -9.63 1.80 1.80
CA VAL A 145 -9.25 1.07 0.58
C VAL A 145 -8.19 0.00 0.83
N VAL A 146 -7.34 0.14 1.85
CA VAL A 146 -6.39 -0.91 2.26
C VAL A 146 -7.15 -2.11 2.83
N GLY A 147 -8.17 -1.87 3.64
CA GLY A 147 -9.11 -2.91 4.08
C GLY A 147 -9.77 -3.63 2.90
N LEU A 148 -10.23 -2.87 1.89
CA LEU A 148 -10.81 -3.41 0.66
C LEU A 148 -9.79 -4.25 -0.14
N MET A 149 -8.54 -3.83 -0.25
CA MET A 149 -7.48 -4.65 -0.87
C MET A 149 -7.21 -5.95 -0.10
N CYS A 150 -7.22 -5.90 1.24
CA CYS A 150 -6.95 -7.07 2.08
C CYS A 150 -8.04 -8.15 1.95
N ILE A 151 -9.33 -7.77 1.89
CA ILE A 151 -10.40 -8.77 1.79
C ILE A 151 -10.41 -9.50 0.45
N GLU A 152 -9.92 -8.88 -0.63
CA GLU A 152 -9.73 -9.59 -1.91
C GLU A 152 -8.68 -10.71 -1.77
N VAL A 153 -7.66 -10.50 -0.94
CA VAL A 153 -6.67 -11.56 -0.61
C VAL A 153 -7.24 -12.62 0.32
N PHE A 154 -8.03 -12.22 1.30
CA PHE A 154 -8.67 -13.17 2.22
C PHE A 154 -9.72 -14.02 1.51
N GLY A 155 -10.42 -13.46 0.53
CA GLY A 155 -11.59 -14.04 -0.08
C GLY A 155 -12.81 -13.91 0.83
N TYR A 156 -13.98 -13.69 0.23
CA TYR A 156 -15.26 -13.56 0.92
C TYR A 156 -16.38 -14.09 0.03
N THR A 157 -17.47 -14.55 0.63
CA THR A 157 -18.65 -15.08 -0.08
C THR A 157 -19.81 -14.08 -0.13
N ARG A 158 -19.85 -13.14 0.82
CA ARG A 158 -20.91 -12.15 0.98
C ARG A 158 -20.41 -10.77 0.55
N PRO A 159 -21.01 -10.12 -0.47
CA PRO A 159 -20.58 -8.79 -0.93
C PRO A 159 -20.56 -7.71 0.16
N GLU A 160 -21.41 -7.86 1.18
CA GLU A 160 -21.54 -6.95 2.32
C GLU A 160 -20.26 -6.88 3.16
N THR A 161 -19.38 -7.89 3.08
CA THR A 161 -18.05 -7.90 3.73
C THR A 161 -17.21 -6.67 3.38
N ARG A 162 -17.41 -6.07 2.20
CA ARG A 162 -16.73 -4.85 1.78
C ARG A 162 -17.00 -3.68 2.72
N CYS A 163 -18.24 -3.51 3.16
CA CYS A 163 -18.63 -2.42 4.07
C CYS A 163 -17.90 -2.56 5.42
N TYR A 164 -17.80 -3.78 5.96
CA TYR A 164 -17.06 -4.01 7.20
C TYR A 164 -15.56 -3.76 7.06
N ALA A 165 -14.97 -4.15 5.94
CA ALA A 165 -13.54 -3.94 5.68
C ALA A 165 -13.19 -2.46 5.57
N GLU A 166 -14.02 -1.70 4.86
CA GLU A 166 -13.89 -0.25 4.75
C GLU A 166 -14.02 0.42 6.12
N HIS A 167 -15.09 0.13 6.87
CA HIS A 167 -15.31 0.69 8.20
C HIS A 167 -14.17 0.38 9.17
N LEU A 168 -13.64 -0.86 9.13
CA LEU A 168 -12.51 -1.24 9.99
C LEU A 168 -11.24 -0.45 9.63
N GLY A 169 -10.94 -0.30 8.33
CA GLY A 169 -9.82 0.53 7.87
C GLY A 169 -9.95 1.98 8.33
N THR A 170 -11.12 2.59 8.10
CA THR A 170 -11.43 3.95 8.55
C THR A 170 -11.30 4.10 10.07
N ALA A 171 -11.83 3.16 10.85
CA ALA A 171 -11.75 3.19 12.31
C ALA A 171 -10.30 3.12 12.82
N PHE A 172 -9.46 2.29 12.20
CA PHE A 172 -8.03 2.23 12.53
C PHE A 172 -7.31 3.54 12.23
N GLN A 173 -7.63 4.22 11.13
CA GLN A 173 -7.02 5.50 10.84
C GLN A 173 -7.46 6.60 11.80
N LEU A 174 -8.75 6.66 12.14
CA LEU A 174 -9.23 7.57 13.17
C LEU A 174 -8.54 7.30 14.52
N THR A 175 -8.32 6.02 14.86
CA THR A 175 -7.58 5.64 16.08
C THR A 175 -6.13 6.11 16.04
N ASN A 176 -5.44 5.96 14.91
CA ASN A 176 -4.07 6.47 14.73
C ASN A 176 -4.03 7.99 14.90
N ILE A 177 -4.95 8.72 14.25
CA ILE A 177 -5.04 10.17 14.38
C ILE A 177 -5.25 10.58 15.84
N LEU A 178 -6.20 9.97 16.54
CA LEU A 178 -6.48 10.28 17.95
C LEU A 178 -5.30 9.97 18.88
N ARG A 179 -4.55 8.89 18.60
CA ARG A 179 -3.34 8.53 19.35
C ARG A 179 -2.23 9.56 19.17
N ASP A 180 -2.10 10.11 17.98
CA ASP A 180 -0.95 10.94 17.57
C ASP A 180 -1.25 12.46 17.67
N VAL A 181 -2.39 12.85 18.25
CA VAL A 181 -2.64 14.25 18.64
C VAL A 181 -1.66 14.62 19.76
N GLY A 182 -0.82 15.64 19.51
CA GLY A 182 0.17 16.18 20.43
C GLY A 182 0.42 17.66 20.22
#